data_AF-A0A4R5DJV2-F1
#
_entry.id   AF-A0A4R5DJV2-F1
#
_cell.length_a   1.000
_cell.length_b   1.000
_cell.length_c   1.000
_cell.angle_alpha   90.00
_cell.angle_beta   90.00
_cell.angle_gamma   90.00
#
_symmetry.space_group_name_H-M   'P 1'
#
loop_
_entity.id
_entity.type
_entity.pdbx_description
1 polymer ?
#
loop_
_entity_poly.entity_id
_entity_poly.type
_entity_poly.pdbx_seq_one_letter_code
_entity_poly.pdbx_strand_id
1 'polypeptide(L)'
;MKKNTIIFLITALITFSCQDFLNVVPNELISEEDVYDNIKNADAALANLYNALPNDGFPEPELGAGTDECKHHWENPPILKYNLGAWGPTDNPYDNWTARYRNIRAANIFLKNIEKTTIPGDLASYYTPRIPRYVAEARFLRAMFYFELFKR
;
A
#
# COMPACT_ATOMS: atom_id res chain seq x y z
N MET A 1 -53.13 1.37 -37.95
CA MET A 1 -52.41 0.30 -37.22
C MET A 1 -50.92 0.24 -37.58
N LYS A 2 -50.51 0.20 -38.87
CA LYS A 2 -49.09 0.16 -39.28
C LYS A 2 -48.21 1.32 -38.76
N LYS A 3 -48.79 2.53 -38.61
CA LYS A 3 -48.08 3.74 -38.13
C LYS A 3 -47.68 3.65 -36.64
N ASN A 4 -48.51 3.04 -35.80
CA ASN A 4 -48.21 2.83 -34.38
C ASN A 4 -47.16 1.74 -34.19
N THR A 5 -47.15 0.70 -35.03
CA THR A 5 -46.12 -0.35 -35.04
C THR A 5 -44.74 0.21 -35.41
N ILE A 6 -44.68 1.15 -36.36
CA ILE A 6 -43.42 1.82 -36.76
C ILE A 6 -42.88 2.70 -35.63
N ILE A 7 -43.73 3.47 -34.95
CA ILE A 7 -43.33 4.32 -33.81
C ILE A 7 -42.78 3.45 -32.67
N PHE A 8 -43.44 2.33 -32.37
CA PHE A 8 -42.98 1.40 -31.33
C PHE A 8 -41.61 0.78 -31.67
N LEU A 9 -41.39 0.43 -32.95
CA LEU A 9 -40.12 -0.11 -33.43
C LEU A 9 -38.99 0.93 -33.34
N ILE A 10 -39.26 2.18 -33.72
CA ILE A 10 -38.28 3.28 -33.62
C ILE A 10 -37.92 3.56 -32.16
N THR A 11 -38.89 3.49 -31.25
CA THR A 11 -38.65 3.75 -29.82
C THR A 11 -37.81 2.64 -29.18
N ALA A 12 -37.99 1.39 -29.61
CA ALA A 12 -37.16 0.26 -29.18
C ALA A 12 -35.69 0.38 -29.62
N LEU A 13 -35.43 0.93 -30.81
CA LEU A 13 -34.08 1.15 -31.33
C LEU A 13 -33.28 2.22 -30.55
N ILE A 14 -33.94 3.16 -29.88
CA ILE A 14 -33.28 4.23 -29.09
C ILE A 14 -32.74 3.68 -27.75
N THR A 15 -33.14 2.47 -27.34
CA THR A 15 -32.68 1.85 -26.08
C THR A 15 -31.36 1.08 -26.20
N PHE A 16 -30.88 0.82 -27.42
CA PHE A 16 -29.55 0.22 -27.64
C PHE A 16 -28.47 1.32 -27.64
N SER A 17 -27.96 1.63 -26.44
CA SER A 17 -26.80 2.50 -26.27
C SER A 17 -25.51 1.68 -26.21
N CYS A 18 -24.45 2.18 -26.84
CA CYS A 18 -23.12 1.56 -26.82
C CYS A 18 -22.44 1.85 -25.47
N GLN A 19 -22.64 0.96 -24.49
CA GLN A 19 -22.10 1.14 -23.12
C GLN A 19 -20.56 1.07 -23.07
N ASP A 20 -19.92 0.33 -23.97
CA ASP A 20 -18.48 0.05 -23.89
C ASP A 20 -17.57 1.19 -24.35
N PHE A 21 -18.09 2.20 -25.07
CA PHE A 21 -17.27 3.32 -25.57
C PHE A 21 -16.70 4.20 -24.44
N LEU A 22 -17.41 4.31 -23.31
CA LEU A 22 -16.94 5.07 -22.15
C LEU A 22 -16.18 4.22 -21.12
N ASN A 23 -16.20 2.89 -21.26
CA ASN A 23 -15.50 1.97 -20.36
C ASN A 23 -14.05 1.74 -20.79
N VAL A 24 -13.30 2.82 -21.02
CA VAL A 24 -11.87 2.74 -21.33
C VAL A 24 -11.11 2.73 -20.01
N VAL A 25 -10.86 1.52 -19.48
CA VAL A 25 -9.98 1.34 -18.32
C VAL A 25 -8.52 1.42 -18.81
N PRO A 26 -7.65 2.23 -18.18
CA PRO A 26 -6.24 2.22 -18.53
C PRO A 26 -5.64 0.84 -18.26
N ASN A 27 -5.11 0.18 -19.30
CA ASN A 27 -4.49 -1.14 -19.19
C ASN A 27 -3.21 -1.15 -18.32
N GLU A 28 -2.68 0.03 -17.98
CA GLU A 28 -1.49 0.21 -17.14
C GLU A 28 -1.82 0.19 -15.64
N LEU A 29 -3.10 0.29 -15.26
CA LEU A 29 -3.51 0.26 -13.87
C LEU A 29 -3.66 -1.19 -13.40
N ILE A 30 -2.78 -1.59 -12.49
CA ILE A 30 -2.88 -2.88 -11.81
C ILE A 30 -3.91 -2.75 -10.69
N SER A 31 -5.00 -3.52 -10.75
CA SER A 31 -6.02 -3.56 -9.70
C SER A 31 -5.60 -4.41 -8.50
N GLU A 32 -6.35 -4.34 -7.40
CA GLU A 32 -6.14 -5.23 -6.24
C GLU A 32 -6.34 -6.69 -6.68
N GLU A 33 -7.36 -6.94 -7.48
CA GLU A 33 -7.69 -8.26 -8.04
C GLU A 33 -6.53 -8.84 -8.85
N ASP A 34 -5.93 -8.05 -9.77
CA ASP A 34 -4.80 -8.49 -10.61
C ASP A 34 -3.55 -8.90 -9.80
N VAL A 35 -3.36 -8.30 -8.61
CA VAL A 35 -2.25 -8.65 -7.71
C VAL A 35 -2.48 -10.01 -7.06
N TYR A 36 -3.71 -10.31 -6.64
CA TYR A 36 -4.03 -11.54 -5.91
C TYR A 36 -4.56 -12.67 -6.80
N ASP A 37 -4.77 -12.42 -8.09
CA ASP A 37 -5.00 -13.50 -9.07
C ASP A 37 -3.72 -14.23 -9.47
N ASN A 38 -2.55 -13.73 -9.04
CA ASN A 38 -1.25 -14.35 -9.30
C ASN A 38 -0.40 -14.43 -8.02
N ILE A 39 -0.08 -15.65 -7.60
CA ILE A 39 0.72 -15.89 -6.39
C ILE A 39 2.11 -15.22 -6.41
N LYS A 40 2.73 -15.02 -7.58
CA LYS A 40 4.02 -14.30 -7.69
C LYS A 40 3.88 -12.81 -7.40
N ASN A 41 2.77 -12.22 -7.83
CA ASN A 41 2.46 -10.81 -7.54
C ASN A 41 2.15 -10.63 -6.04
N ALA A 42 1.39 -11.57 -5.45
CA ALA A 42 1.16 -11.59 -4.01
C ALA A 42 2.48 -11.74 -3.22
N ASP A 43 3.39 -12.60 -3.65
CA ASP A 43 4.73 -12.74 -3.06
C ASP A 43 5.54 -11.42 -3.13
N ALA A 44 5.48 -10.73 -4.26
CA ALA A 44 6.08 -9.39 -4.40
C ALA A 44 5.41 -8.34 -3.49
N ALA A 45 4.10 -8.44 -3.26
CA ALA A 45 3.40 -7.57 -2.32
C ALA A 45 3.91 -7.78 -0.87
N LEU A 46 4.18 -9.03 -0.48
CA LEU A 46 4.82 -9.33 0.81
C LEU A 46 6.26 -8.78 0.87
N ALA A 47 7.05 -8.94 -0.20
CA ALA A 47 8.40 -8.38 -0.28
C ALA A 47 8.40 -6.84 -0.14
N ASN A 48 7.38 -6.16 -0.66
CA ASN A 48 7.20 -4.72 -0.48
C ASN A 48 6.98 -4.36 1.00
N LEU A 49 6.18 -5.15 1.75
CA LEU A 49 6.03 -4.95 3.20
C LEU A 49 7.37 -5.11 3.93
N TYR A 50 8.20 -6.07 3.53
CA TYR A 50 9.56 -6.21 4.08
C TYR A 50 10.45 -5.00 3.77
N ASN A 51 10.40 -4.50 2.54
CA ASN A 51 11.15 -3.31 2.12
C ASN A 51 10.73 -2.05 2.90
N ALA A 52 9.52 -2.04 3.47
CA ALA A 52 8.99 -0.93 4.24
C ALA A 52 9.44 -0.93 5.72
N LEU A 53 10.20 -1.95 6.16
CA LEU A 53 10.85 -1.96 7.47
C LEU A 53 11.79 -0.76 7.59
N PRO A 54 11.96 -0.20 8.80
CA PRO A 54 12.92 0.86 9.04
C PRO A 54 14.32 0.41 8.60
N ASN A 55 14.97 1.19 7.74
CA ASN A 55 16.37 1.01 7.43
C ASN A 55 17.19 1.93 8.34
N ASP A 56 17.55 1.41 9.51
CA ASP A 56 18.34 2.14 10.51
C ASP A 56 19.86 2.05 10.22
N GLY A 57 20.26 1.60 9.02
CA GLY A 57 21.65 1.31 8.65
C GLY A 57 22.58 2.53 8.62
N PHE A 58 22.02 3.72 8.58
CA PHE A 58 22.68 4.94 8.97
C PHE A 58 21.74 5.68 9.91
N PRO A 59 21.96 5.64 11.23
CA PRO A 59 21.32 6.64 12.07
C PRO A 59 21.92 7.96 11.60
N GLU A 60 21.18 8.71 10.79
CA GLU A 60 21.27 10.14 10.95
C GLU A 60 21.13 10.39 12.47
N PRO A 61 21.89 11.33 13.07
CA PRO A 61 21.97 11.54 14.52
C PRO A 61 20.66 12.10 15.10
N GLU A 62 19.52 11.58 14.65
CA GLU A 62 18.20 12.13 14.80
C GLU A 62 17.77 12.16 16.26
N LEU A 63 17.92 11.01 16.92
CA LEU A 63 17.56 10.90 18.33
C LEU A 63 18.59 11.55 19.25
N GLY A 64 19.88 11.48 18.91
CA GLY A 64 20.94 12.10 19.71
C GLY A 64 20.83 13.62 19.73
N ALA A 65 20.47 14.24 18.61
CA ALA A 65 20.28 15.69 18.52
C ALA A 65 18.98 16.17 19.19
N GLY A 66 18.05 15.25 19.45
CA GLY A 66 16.92 15.45 20.35
C GLY A 66 17.28 15.44 21.84
N THR A 67 18.53 15.12 22.17
CA THR A 67 19.07 15.09 23.54
C THR A 67 20.26 16.05 23.69
N ASP A 68 20.92 16.04 24.84
CA ASP A 68 22.14 16.81 25.12
C ASP A 68 23.43 16.14 24.60
N GLU A 69 23.32 14.93 24.02
CA GLU A 69 24.46 14.13 23.58
C GLU A 69 25.12 14.63 22.29
N CYS A 70 24.36 15.24 21.37
CA CYS A 70 24.97 15.72 20.11
C CYS A 70 24.27 16.92 19.46
N LYS A 71 25.03 17.58 18.57
CA LYS A 71 24.56 18.64 17.68
C LYS A 71 25.10 18.37 16.29
N HIS A 72 24.26 18.57 15.28
CA HIS A 72 24.70 18.42 13.91
C HIS A 72 25.70 19.53 13.51
N HIS A 73 26.78 19.17 12.82
CA HIS A 73 27.84 20.12 12.43
C HIS A 73 27.40 21.11 11.33
N TRP A 74 26.64 20.64 10.34
CA TRP A 74 26.08 21.50 9.28
C TRP A 74 25.01 22.48 9.77
N GLU A 75 24.85 23.56 9.01
CA GLU A 75 24.03 24.72 9.40
C GLU A 75 22.52 24.56 9.13
N ASN A 76 22.11 23.70 8.20
CA ASN A 76 20.70 23.53 7.81
C ASN A 76 20.17 22.08 7.69
N PRO A 77 20.64 21.09 8.47
CA PRO A 77 20.03 19.76 8.45
C PRO A 77 18.66 19.81 9.14
N PRO A 78 17.67 18.98 8.72
CA PRO A 78 16.36 18.91 9.37
C PRO A 78 16.45 18.71 10.88
N ILE A 79 17.50 18.02 11.34
CA ILE A 79 17.68 17.68 12.74
C ILE A 79 18.10 18.82 13.65
N LEU A 80 18.70 19.88 13.09
CA LEU A 80 19.11 21.05 13.88
C LEU A 80 17.89 21.71 14.56
N LYS A 81 16.68 21.48 14.03
CA LYS A 81 15.42 21.94 14.64
C LYS A 81 15.24 21.45 16.07
N TYR A 82 15.75 20.27 16.43
CA TYR A 82 15.73 19.81 17.82
C TYR A 82 16.63 20.65 18.72
N ASN A 83 17.89 20.84 18.33
CA ASN A 83 18.84 21.64 19.11
C ASN A 83 18.40 23.13 19.22
N LEU A 84 17.70 23.65 18.21
CA LEU A 84 17.19 25.03 18.19
C LEU A 84 15.81 25.19 18.86
N GLY A 85 15.13 24.10 19.21
CA GLY A 85 13.74 24.14 19.69
C GLY A 85 12.74 24.64 18.65
N ALA A 86 13.06 24.53 17.36
CA ALA A 86 12.27 25.03 16.23
C ALA A 86 11.34 23.97 15.61
N TRP A 87 11.16 22.83 16.29
CA TRP A 87 10.26 21.75 15.87
C TRP A 87 8.85 21.95 16.45
N GLY A 88 7.85 21.36 15.81
CA GLY A 88 6.46 21.46 16.27
C GLY A 88 5.50 20.51 15.56
N PRO A 89 4.18 20.61 15.83
CA PRO A 89 3.19 19.67 15.30
C PRO A 89 3.11 19.61 13.77
N THR A 90 3.47 20.69 13.08
CA THR A 90 3.44 20.78 11.61
C THR A 90 4.79 20.51 10.97
N ASP A 91 5.87 20.43 11.77
CA ASP A 91 7.24 20.32 11.29
C ASP A 91 8.07 19.53 12.31
N ASN A 92 7.92 18.21 12.24
CA ASN A 92 8.61 17.23 13.06
C ASN A 92 9.61 16.44 12.18
N PRO A 93 10.93 16.62 12.38
CA PRO A 93 11.95 15.87 11.62
C PRO A 93 11.85 14.35 11.74
N TYR A 94 11.22 13.85 12.80
CA TYR A 94 11.09 12.41 13.07
C TYR A 94 9.70 11.84 12.74
N ASP A 95 8.83 12.64 12.09
CA ASP A 95 7.50 12.19 11.68
C ASP A 95 7.57 10.96 10.75
N ASN A 96 6.72 9.99 11.04
CA ASN A 96 6.56 8.81 10.22
C ASN A 96 5.08 8.48 9.95
N TRP A 97 4.15 9.33 10.37
CA TRP A 97 2.72 9.03 10.44
C TRP A 97 2.18 8.51 9.10
N THR A 98 2.34 9.32 8.06
CA THR A 98 1.81 9.03 6.72
C THR A 98 2.42 7.75 6.15
N ALA A 99 3.74 7.56 6.31
CA ALA A 99 4.44 6.40 5.80
C ALA A 99 3.98 5.11 6.49
N ARG A 100 3.86 5.11 7.82
CA ARG A 100 3.46 3.91 8.58
C ARG A 100 2.00 3.54 8.37
N TYR A 101 1.08 4.51 8.33
CA TYR A 101 -0.33 4.21 8.00
C TYR A 101 -0.49 3.64 6.59
N ARG A 102 0.30 4.11 5.61
CA ARG A 102 0.33 3.51 4.27
C ARG A 102 0.77 2.05 4.30
N ASN A 103 1.80 1.72 5.07
CA ASN A 103 2.30 0.35 5.20
C ASN A 103 1.31 -0.56 5.96
N ILE A 104 0.66 -0.04 7.00
CA ILE A 104 -0.40 -0.74 7.74
C ILE A 104 -1.57 -1.06 6.81
N ARG A 105 -1.98 -0.11 5.96
CA ARG A 105 -3.01 -0.33 4.94
C ARG A 105 -2.59 -1.43 3.97
N ALA A 106 -1.36 -1.40 3.46
CA ALA A 106 -0.84 -2.44 2.57
C ALA A 106 -0.86 -3.82 3.23
N ALA A 107 -0.45 -3.92 4.50
CA ALA A 107 -0.49 -5.17 5.26
C ALA A 107 -1.93 -5.68 5.47
N ASN A 108 -2.89 -4.77 5.71
CA ASN A 108 -4.31 -5.14 5.84
C ASN A 108 -4.89 -5.69 4.53
N ILE A 109 -4.56 -5.07 3.39
CA ILE A 109 -4.97 -5.55 2.06
C ILE A 109 -4.37 -6.94 1.79
N PHE A 110 -3.07 -7.12 2.08
CA PHE A 110 -2.41 -8.41 1.93
C PHE A 110 -3.10 -9.52 2.76
N LEU A 111 -3.33 -9.26 4.05
CA LEU A 111 -3.98 -10.22 4.95
C LEU A 111 -5.43 -10.55 4.54
N LYS A 112 -6.14 -9.63 3.90
CA LYS A 112 -7.51 -9.83 3.41
C LYS A 112 -7.58 -10.79 2.22
N ASN A 113 -6.50 -10.86 1.42
CA ASN A 113 -6.51 -11.48 0.10
C ASN A 113 -5.59 -12.70 -0.03
N ILE A 114 -4.48 -12.80 0.72
CA ILE A 114 -3.47 -13.85 0.51
C ILE A 114 -4.00 -15.28 0.58
N GLU A 115 -5.01 -15.54 1.43
CA GLU A 115 -5.65 -16.87 1.53
C GLU A 115 -6.56 -17.20 0.35
N LYS A 116 -7.01 -16.19 -0.39
CA LYS A 116 -7.88 -16.31 -1.57
C LYS A 116 -7.11 -16.30 -2.88
N THR A 117 -5.81 -16.01 -2.83
CA THR A 117 -4.95 -15.87 -3.99
C THR A 117 -4.93 -17.13 -4.83
N THR A 118 -5.08 -17.00 -6.14
CA THR A 118 -5.03 -18.14 -7.05
C THR A 118 -3.60 -18.69 -7.15
N ILE A 119 -3.43 -19.99 -6.88
CA ILE A 119 -2.15 -20.68 -6.95
C ILE A 119 -2.20 -21.67 -8.13
N PRO A 120 -1.39 -21.46 -9.18
CA PRO A 120 -1.23 -22.42 -10.27
C PRO A 120 -0.80 -23.80 -9.75
N GLY A 121 -1.31 -24.88 -10.35
CA GLY A 121 -1.11 -26.25 -9.86
C GLY A 121 0.35 -26.70 -9.81
N ASP A 122 1.19 -26.21 -10.73
CA ASP A 122 2.63 -26.43 -10.77
C ASP A 122 3.38 -25.78 -9.59
N LEU A 123 2.81 -24.72 -9.02
CA LEU A 123 3.38 -23.95 -7.91
C LEU A 123 2.75 -24.29 -6.55
N ALA A 124 1.67 -25.09 -6.52
CA ALA A 124 0.92 -25.41 -5.31
C ALA A 124 1.77 -26.07 -4.22
N SER A 125 2.64 -27.02 -4.58
CA SER A 125 3.54 -27.70 -3.63
C SER A 125 4.49 -26.73 -2.93
N TYR A 126 4.84 -25.61 -3.58
CA TYR A 126 5.69 -24.57 -3.03
C TYR A 126 4.89 -23.56 -2.21
N TYR A 127 3.83 -22.95 -2.76
CA TYR A 127 3.18 -21.82 -2.09
C TYR A 127 2.13 -22.21 -1.06
N THR A 128 1.35 -23.28 -1.28
CA THR A 128 0.30 -23.70 -0.33
C THR A 128 0.81 -23.86 1.12
N PRO A 129 1.94 -24.55 1.41
CA PRO A 129 2.44 -24.64 2.78
C PRO A 129 3.02 -23.32 3.31
N ARG A 130 3.31 -22.34 2.44
CA ARG A 130 3.86 -21.03 2.82
C ARG A 130 2.77 -20.00 3.13
N ILE A 131 1.53 -20.18 2.66
CA ILE A 131 0.43 -19.23 2.94
C ILE A 131 0.27 -18.93 4.45
N PRO A 132 0.24 -19.93 5.36
CA PRO A 132 0.14 -19.64 6.79
C PRO A 132 1.34 -18.84 7.32
N ARG A 133 2.52 -19.09 6.76
CA ARG A 133 3.76 -18.35 7.09
C ARG A 133 3.64 -16.90 6.63
N TYR A 134 3.16 -16.65 5.41
CA TYR A 134 2.96 -15.31 4.85
C TYR A 134 1.96 -14.49 5.68
N VAL A 135 0.89 -15.12 6.14
CA VAL A 135 -0.08 -14.48 7.06
C VAL A 135 0.61 -14.09 8.37
N ALA A 136 1.43 -14.96 8.94
CA ALA A 136 2.17 -14.65 10.17
C ALA A 136 3.20 -13.52 9.96
N GLU A 137 3.97 -13.57 8.87
CA GLU A 137 4.93 -12.52 8.48
C GLU A 137 4.24 -11.16 8.34
N ALA A 138 3.15 -11.09 7.57
CA ALA A 138 2.40 -9.85 7.39
C ALA A 138 1.77 -9.31 8.68
N ARG A 139 1.32 -10.20 9.60
CA ARG A 139 0.85 -9.78 10.93
C ARG A 139 1.98 -9.17 11.76
N PHE A 140 3.16 -9.78 11.75
CA PHE A 140 4.34 -9.24 12.42
C PHE A 140 4.73 -7.88 11.85
N LEU A 141 4.84 -7.76 10.52
CA LEU A 141 5.18 -6.50 9.86
C LEU A 141 4.18 -5.40 10.20
N ARG A 142 2.87 -5.70 10.17
CA ARG A 142 1.84 -4.76 10.60
C ARG A 142 2.02 -4.33 12.05
N ALA A 143 2.30 -5.25 12.97
CA ALA A 143 2.56 -4.93 14.37
C ALA A 143 3.82 -4.06 14.53
N MET A 144 4.88 -4.33 13.78
CA MET A 144 6.10 -3.52 13.74
C MET A 144 5.80 -2.09 13.25
N PHE A 145 4.94 -1.93 12.25
CA PHE A 145 4.55 -0.59 11.78
C PHE A 145 3.71 0.18 12.82
N TYR A 146 2.83 -0.50 13.55
CA TYR A 146 2.13 0.11 14.69
C TYR A 146 3.10 0.49 15.81
N PHE A 147 4.09 -0.36 16.10
CA PHE A 147 5.11 -0.06 17.08
C PHE A 147 5.95 1.17 16.68
N GLU A 148 6.35 1.28 15.41
CA GLU A 148 7.03 2.47 14.90
C GLU A 148 6.17 3.74 14.97
N LEU A 149 4.85 3.66 14.82
CA LEU A 149 3.96 4.81 15.06
C LEU A 149 3.93 5.19 16.53
N PHE A 150 3.86 4.20 17.43
CA PHE A 150 3.77 4.46 18.86
C PHE A 150 5.08 5.04 19.44
N LYS A 151 6.21 4.64 18.86
CA LYS A 151 7.55 5.06 19.30
C LYS A 151 7.87 6.53 18.99
N ARG A 152 7.23 7.15 17.99
CA ARG A 152 7.59 8.47 17.43
C ARG A 152 6.49 9.49 17.68
#